data_AF-A0A1H0EF01-F1
#
_entry.id   AF-A0A1H0EF01-F1
#
_cell.length_a   1.000
_cell.length_b   1.000
_cell.length_c   1.000
_cell.angle_alpha   90.00
_cell.angle_beta   90.00
_cell.angle_gamma   90.00
#
_symmetry.space_group_name_H-M   'P 1'
#
loop_
_entity.id
_entity.type
_entity.pdbx_description
1 polymer ?
#
loop_
_entity_poly.entity_id
_entity_poly.type
_entity_poly.pdbx_seq_one_letter_code
_entity_poly.pdbx_strand_id
1 'polypeptide(L)'
;MGQLALAVLAWVASANLSLAQAPASVPGTTAGSLPSLGETSELAAAAERRIGDRIAASIYRDPDYIDDPVLTDYLQSVWLPLVAAARTRGELHAELEERFAWQVFLIRDRSINAFALPGGYFGVHLGLIAAVGSADEVAAVLGHELSHVTQRHISRMLTQQSRQTPWMIAAMILGALAAGKNGDAASAAIVGGQAVAAQNQLNFSRDMEREADRVGFGVMTDAGFESRGMTTMFEKLQQASRLNDNGSFPYLRSHPLTTERIAAAQARVQLASAEAEKPSREKLVEAGKARVLHAMMASRARILAAPGVDALRSMVAEAQRRTAPLVLHSPASADNVRDAGVLYAGAYAAAQLRDFAGARSLLAKLRPLVAEVPQAAGAADLLAVDMDLLAGVVPATAASFDISKAASRAEVLIQARALLAAQRAQDVSSRLQTWVAAHPKDATAWQLLAVAYGNQNQNVRAIRADAESRAAQLDYPAALDRFKAAQALMRSNPGSADYVEGSILDTRTRQTESLIKEQALQDKVDH
;
A
#
# COMPACT_ATOMS: atom_id res chain seq x y z
N MET A 1 41.68 -52.13 71.29
CA MET A 1 43.06 -52.08 70.76
C MET A 1 43.02 -52.46 69.30
N GLY A 2 43.63 -51.67 68.41
CA GLY A 2 43.80 -52.00 66.99
C GLY A 2 43.02 -51.10 66.03
N GLN A 3 43.72 -50.15 65.42
CA GLN A 3 43.26 -49.29 64.32
C GLN A 3 43.11 -50.07 63.00
N LEU A 4 42.26 -49.56 62.08
CA LEU A 4 42.40 -49.46 60.60
C LEU A 4 40.99 -49.21 60.02
N ALA A 5 40.61 -47.97 59.70
CA ALA A 5 40.87 -47.25 58.43
C ALA A 5 40.02 -47.74 57.25
N LEU A 6 38.96 -46.99 56.92
CA LEU A 6 38.55 -46.77 55.53
C LEU A 6 37.84 -45.40 55.43
N ALA A 7 38.40 -44.54 54.59
CA ALA A 7 37.97 -43.18 54.31
C ALA A 7 37.07 -43.15 53.07
N VAL A 8 36.09 -42.25 53.02
CA VAL A 8 35.87 -41.33 51.88
C VAL A 8 35.30 -40.01 52.42
N LEU A 9 35.98 -38.94 52.03
CA LEU A 9 35.80 -37.55 52.46
C LEU A 9 34.55 -36.89 51.88
N ALA A 10 33.87 -36.09 52.71
CA ALA A 10 33.04 -34.96 52.30
C ALA A 10 33.90 -33.68 52.33
N TRP A 11 33.97 -32.96 51.20
CA TRP A 11 34.64 -31.67 51.12
C TRP A 11 33.63 -30.52 51.29
N VAL A 12 33.86 -29.72 52.33
CA VAL A 12 33.31 -28.37 52.52
C VAL A 12 34.29 -27.40 51.87
N ALA A 13 33.80 -26.50 51.02
CA ALA A 13 34.54 -25.34 50.56
C ALA A 13 33.72 -24.07 50.79
N SER A 14 34.43 -23.08 51.32
CA SER A 14 33.95 -21.90 52.04
C SER A 14 33.66 -20.71 51.13
N ALA A 15 32.72 -19.88 51.59
CA ALA A 15 32.69 -18.41 51.57
C ALA A 15 33.06 -17.63 50.30
N ASN A 16 32.10 -16.83 49.82
CA ASN A 16 32.30 -15.37 49.66
C ASN A 16 30.95 -14.64 49.67
N LEU A 17 30.75 -13.81 50.70
CA LEU A 17 29.75 -12.75 50.73
C LEU A 17 30.22 -11.61 49.82
N SER A 18 29.33 -11.05 49.00
CA SER A 18 29.50 -9.70 48.47
C SER A 18 28.12 -9.05 48.33
N LEU A 19 27.92 -8.02 49.15
CA LEU A 19 26.84 -7.05 49.02
C LEU A 19 27.00 -6.29 47.70
N ALA A 20 26.00 -6.33 46.83
CA ALA A 20 25.85 -5.36 45.75
C ALA A 20 24.63 -4.50 46.05
N GLN A 21 24.90 -3.23 46.38
CA GLN A 21 23.91 -2.18 46.54
C GLN A 21 23.21 -1.94 45.19
N ALA A 22 21.89 -1.97 45.19
CA ALA A 22 21.10 -1.48 44.06
C ALA A 22 21.19 0.05 44.02
N PRO A 23 21.58 0.69 42.91
CA PRO A 23 21.35 2.12 42.75
C PRO A 23 19.86 2.35 42.48
N ALA A 24 19.23 3.15 43.34
CA ALA A 24 17.89 3.66 43.15
C ALA A 24 17.83 4.48 41.85
N SER A 25 16.95 4.08 40.94
CA SER A 25 16.62 4.84 39.74
C SER A 25 15.85 6.11 40.12
N VAL A 26 16.49 7.26 39.92
CA VAL A 26 15.81 8.56 39.91
C VAL A 26 15.00 8.65 38.62
N PRO A 27 13.70 8.99 38.63
CA PRO A 27 12.97 9.25 37.40
C PRO A 27 13.49 10.54 36.78
N GLY A 28 14.21 10.41 35.66
CA GLY A 28 14.62 11.52 34.82
C GLY A 28 13.39 12.20 34.23
N THR A 29 13.18 13.45 34.60
CA THR A 29 12.24 14.37 33.97
C THR A 29 12.56 14.46 32.48
N THR A 30 11.59 14.13 31.63
CA THR A 30 11.64 14.36 30.18
C THR A 30 11.61 15.86 29.93
N ALA A 31 12.78 16.50 29.97
CA ALA A 31 12.97 17.84 29.45
C ALA A 31 12.68 17.82 27.95
N GLY A 32 11.74 18.66 27.52
CA GLY A 32 11.43 18.85 26.10
C GLY A 32 12.71 19.12 25.33
N SER A 33 12.92 18.33 24.27
CA SER A 33 13.96 18.57 23.29
C SER A 33 13.77 19.97 22.71
N LEU A 34 14.69 20.87 23.05
CA LEU A 34 14.76 22.19 22.44
C LEU A 34 15.09 22.02 20.94
N PRO A 35 14.46 22.79 20.05
CA PRO A 35 14.79 22.77 18.62
C PRO A 35 16.28 23.08 18.42
N SER A 36 16.93 22.30 17.57
CA SER A 36 18.28 22.58 17.08
C SER A 36 18.30 23.98 16.44
N LEU A 37 19.16 24.87 16.94
CA LEU A 37 19.35 26.22 16.41
C LEU A 37 20.02 26.15 15.03
N GLY A 38 19.18 25.93 14.01
CA GLY A 38 19.54 25.83 12.59
C GLY A 38 18.32 25.63 11.67
N GLU A 39 17.18 25.13 12.19
CA GLU A 39 15.97 24.91 11.41
C GLU A 39 15.10 26.18 11.32
N THR A 40 15.35 27.05 10.35
CA THR A 40 14.46 28.22 10.11
C THR A 40 13.91 28.30 8.68
N SER A 41 13.98 27.22 7.89
CA SER A 41 13.46 27.24 6.52
C SER A 41 12.93 25.91 5.98
N GLU A 42 12.52 24.95 6.82
CA GLU A 42 11.82 23.75 6.35
C GLU A 42 10.58 23.50 7.21
N LEU A 43 9.54 22.90 6.63
CA LEU A 43 8.35 22.52 7.39
C LEU A 43 8.73 21.45 8.42
N ALA A 44 8.26 21.61 9.66
CA ALA A 44 8.39 20.55 10.66
C ALA A 44 7.68 19.28 10.16
N ALA A 45 8.29 18.11 10.35
CA ALA A 45 7.74 16.84 9.87
C ALA A 45 6.31 16.56 10.36
N ALA A 46 5.98 16.99 11.59
CA ALA A 46 4.61 16.90 12.10
C ALA A 46 3.61 17.80 11.35
N ALA A 47 4.02 18.98 10.90
CA ALA A 47 3.17 19.87 10.09
C ALA A 47 2.97 19.29 8.69
N GLU A 48 4.04 18.78 8.08
CA GLU A 48 3.98 18.11 6.78
C GLU A 48 3.06 16.88 6.82
N ARG A 49 3.16 16.08 7.89
CA ARG A 49 2.27 14.94 8.12
C ARG A 49 0.79 15.34 8.15
N ARG A 50 0.45 16.43 8.85
CA ARG A 50 -0.95 16.91 8.94
C ARG A 50 -1.52 17.33 7.59
N ILE A 51 -0.71 18.01 6.77
CA ILE A 51 -1.10 18.35 5.40
C ILE A 51 -1.39 17.07 4.61
N GLY A 52 -0.49 16.08 4.74
CA GLY A 52 -0.66 14.75 4.16
C GLY A 52 -1.97 14.06 4.56
N ASP A 53 -2.25 14.01 5.86
CA ASP A 53 -3.46 13.37 6.41
C ASP A 53 -4.74 14.02 5.85
N ARG A 54 -4.76 15.35 5.67
CA ARG A 54 -5.90 16.07 5.07
C ARG A 54 -6.13 15.68 3.61
N ILE A 55 -5.05 15.62 2.82
CA ILE A 55 -5.14 15.20 1.40
C ILE A 55 -5.54 13.73 1.33
N ALA A 56 -4.92 12.85 2.13
CA ALA A 56 -5.24 11.43 2.18
C ALA A 56 -6.71 11.17 2.57
N ALA A 57 -7.26 11.91 3.53
CA ALA A 57 -8.68 11.81 3.89
C ALA A 57 -9.61 12.11 2.71
N SER A 58 -9.25 13.04 1.83
CA SER A 58 -10.02 13.31 0.61
C SER A 58 -9.91 12.17 -0.41
N ILE A 59 -8.73 11.56 -0.55
CA ILE A 59 -8.47 10.43 -1.44
C ILE A 59 -9.27 9.20 -0.98
N TYR A 60 -9.31 8.90 0.32
CA TYR A 60 -10.08 7.75 0.82
C TYR A 60 -11.59 7.87 0.57
N ARG A 61 -12.11 9.09 0.38
CA ARG A 61 -13.53 9.33 0.02
C ARG A 61 -13.76 9.36 -1.49
N ASP A 62 -12.70 9.33 -2.28
CA ASP A 62 -12.75 9.37 -3.73
C ASP A 62 -13.25 8.03 -4.29
N PRO A 63 -14.24 8.00 -5.20
CA PRO A 63 -14.67 6.76 -5.86
C PRO A 63 -13.57 6.09 -6.69
N ASP A 64 -12.50 6.82 -7.03
CA ASP A 64 -11.34 6.27 -7.75
C ASP A 64 -10.29 5.64 -6.80
N TYR A 65 -10.40 5.82 -5.48
CA TYR A 65 -9.59 5.04 -4.55
C TYR A 65 -10.00 3.55 -4.60
N ILE A 66 -9.01 2.67 -4.72
CA ILE A 66 -9.22 1.22 -4.83
C ILE A 66 -8.53 0.50 -3.67
N ASP A 67 -9.31 -0.26 -2.91
CA ASP A 67 -8.80 -1.22 -1.94
C ASP A 67 -8.95 -2.66 -2.49
N ASP A 68 -8.18 -2.97 -3.53
CA ASP A 68 -8.10 -4.34 -4.06
C ASP A 68 -7.01 -5.10 -3.31
N PRO A 69 -7.35 -6.14 -2.52
CA PRO A 69 -6.39 -6.72 -1.60
C PRO A 69 -5.29 -7.53 -2.31
N VAL A 70 -5.60 -8.18 -3.44
CA VAL A 70 -4.62 -8.97 -4.22
C VAL A 70 -3.58 -8.04 -4.83
N LEU A 71 -4.02 -6.95 -5.47
CA LEU A 71 -3.12 -5.98 -6.08
C LEU A 71 -2.36 -5.17 -5.03
N THR A 72 -2.96 -4.94 -3.86
CA THR A 72 -2.29 -4.30 -2.72
C THR A 72 -1.17 -5.17 -2.17
N ASP A 73 -1.40 -6.48 -1.96
CA ASP A 73 -0.34 -7.40 -1.53
C ASP A 73 0.80 -7.48 -2.54
N TYR A 74 0.47 -7.53 -3.84
CA TYR A 74 1.47 -7.42 -4.90
C TYR A 74 2.27 -6.10 -4.81
N LEU A 75 1.59 -4.96 -4.67
CA LEU A 75 2.26 -3.67 -4.56
C LEU A 75 3.13 -3.57 -3.31
N GLN A 76 2.65 -4.10 -2.18
CA GLN A 76 3.42 -4.18 -0.92
C GLN A 76 4.65 -5.07 -1.05
N SER A 77 4.59 -6.14 -1.85
CA SER A 77 5.76 -6.97 -2.15
C SER A 77 6.87 -6.21 -2.89
N VAL A 78 6.52 -5.10 -3.56
CA VAL A 78 7.49 -4.17 -4.17
C VAL A 78 7.88 -3.05 -3.20
N TRP A 79 6.91 -2.47 -2.51
CA TRP A 79 7.08 -1.30 -1.66
C TRP A 79 7.91 -1.58 -0.40
N LEU A 80 7.63 -2.67 0.32
CA LEU A 80 8.28 -2.94 1.61
C LEU A 80 9.80 -3.18 1.48
N PRO A 81 10.31 -3.91 0.47
CA PRO A 81 11.76 -3.99 0.23
C PRO A 81 12.41 -2.63 -0.02
N LEU A 82 11.74 -1.72 -0.75
CA LEU A 82 12.27 -0.37 -1.01
C LEU A 82 12.37 0.44 0.29
N VAL A 83 11.33 0.41 1.13
CA VAL A 83 11.34 1.09 2.44
C VAL A 83 12.44 0.51 3.34
N ALA A 84 12.61 -0.81 3.35
CA ALA A 84 13.67 -1.47 4.10
C ALA A 84 15.07 -1.06 3.60
N ALA A 85 15.29 -1.03 2.29
CA ALA A 85 16.54 -0.60 1.70
C ALA A 85 16.83 0.89 1.98
N ALA A 86 15.83 1.76 1.88
CA ALA A 86 15.98 3.18 2.23
C ALA A 86 16.37 3.37 3.70
N ARG A 87 15.84 2.54 4.62
CA ARG A 87 16.25 2.52 6.03
C ARG A 87 17.70 2.09 6.18
N THR A 88 18.09 0.97 5.56
CA THR A 88 19.47 0.45 5.65
C THR A 88 20.50 1.42 5.06
N ARG A 89 20.13 2.15 4.01
CA ARG A 89 20.97 3.18 3.36
C ARG A 89 21.05 4.48 4.15
N GLY A 90 20.20 4.68 5.17
CA GLY A 90 20.14 5.90 5.95
C GLY A 90 19.35 7.04 5.29
N GLU A 91 18.67 6.79 4.16
CA GLU A 91 17.80 7.78 3.52
C GLU A 91 16.53 8.00 4.36
N LEU A 92 16.03 6.93 4.98
CA LEU A 92 14.89 6.99 5.90
C LEU A 92 15.36 7.15 7.35
N HIS A 93 15.35 8.38 7.83
CA HIS A 93 15.76 8.75 9.19
C HIS A 93 14.68 8.40 10.22
N ALA A 94 15.08 8.10 11.47
CA ALA A 94 14.17 7.66 12.53
C ALA A 94 13.00 8.63 12.79
N GLU A 95 13.24 9.94 12.72
CA GLU A 95 12.17 10.93 12.88
C GLU A 95 11.11 10.84 11.77
N LEU A 96 11.54 10.74 10.51
CA LEU A 96 10.62 10.62 9.37
C LEU A 96 9.90 9.28 9.41
N GLU A 97 10.60 8.21 9.79
CA GLU A 97 10.01 6.88 9.96
C GLU A 97 8.86 6.88 10.97
N GLU A 98 9.04 7.55 12.12
CA GLU A 98 8.01 7.64 13.16
C GLU A 98 6.86 8.58 12.78
N ARG A 99 7.16 9.73 12.18
CA ARG A 99 6.17 10.79 11.96
C ARG A 99 5.36 10.60 10.69
N PHE A 100 5.92 10.04 9.62
CA PHE A 100 5.23 9.90 8.33
C PHE A 100 4.39 8.61 8.27
N ALA A 101 3.48 8.56 7.31
CA ALA A 101 2.52 7.46 7.19
C ALA A 101 3.11 6.22 6.50
N TRP A 102 4.00 6.43 5.53
CA TRP A 102 4.60 5.42 4.64
C TRP A 102 3.57 4.50 3.98
N GLN A 103 2.44 5.08 3.56
CA GLN A 103 1.31 4.37 2.99
C GLN A 103 1.25 4.53 1.48
N VAL A 104 1.15 3.40 0.77
CA VAL A 104 0.89 3.36 -0.66
C VAL A 104 -0.55 2.94 -0.92
N PHE A 105 -1.24 3.63 -1.84
CA PHE A 105 -2.60 3.35 -2.25
C PHE A 105 -2.75 3.28 -3.78
N LEU A 106 -3.80 2.59 -4.22
CA LEU A 106 -4.13 2.38 -5.63
C LEU A 106 -5.21 3.37 -6.07
N ILE A 107 -4.99 4.00 -7.23
CA ILE A 107 -5.93 4.94 -7.85
C ILE A 107 -6.43 4.37 -9.19
N ARG A 108 -7.74 4.34 -9.38
CA ARG A 108 -8.42 3.94 -10.61
C ARG A 108 -8.24 4.99 -11.70
N ASP A 109 -7.07 5.02 -12.29
CA ASP A 109 -6.77 5.80 -13.47
C ASP A 109 -5.95 4.94 -14.43
N ARG A 110 -6.27 5.03 -15.73
CA ARG A 110 -5.60 4.31 -16.82
C ARG A 110 -4.31 5.00 -17.26
N SER A 111 -4.06 6.23 -16.82
CA SER A 111 -2.81 6.93 -17.08
C SER A 111 -1.64 6.27 -16.35
N ILE A 112 -0.46 6.28 -16.98
CA ILE A 112 0.77 5.83 -16.32
C ILE A 112 1.21 6.98 -15.41
N ASN A 113 0.99 6.82 -14.12
CA ASN A 113 1.37 7.80 -13.11
C ASN A 113 1.61 7.15 -11.74
N ALA A 114 2.45 7.80 -10.96
CA ALA A 114 2.56 7.64 -9.52
C ALA A 114 2.93 9.00 -8.93
N PHE A 115 2.66 9.21 -7.65
CA PHE A 115 2.98 10.46 -6.98
C PHE A 115 3.22 10.25 -5.50
N ALA A 116 4.06 11.09 -4.91
CA ALA A 116 4.17 11.24 -3.47
C ALA A 116 3.47 12.51 -2.97
N LEU A 117 2.87 12.42 -1.79
CA LEU A 117 2.24 13.51 -1.08
C LEU A 117 3.00 13.82 0.22
N PRO A 118 2.84 15.03 0.77
CA PRO A 118 3.35 15.36 2.11
C PRO A 118 3.02 14.27 3.13
N GLY A 119 3.93 14.03 4.07
CA GLY A 119 3.67 13.10 5.18
C GLY A 119 3.79 11.61 4.84
N GLY A 120 4.37 11.27 3.70
CA GLY A 120 4.69 9.88 3.33
C GLY A 120 3.49 9.09 2.83
N TYR A 121 2.66 9.71 2.00
CA TYR A 121 1.55 9.06 1.29
C TYR A 121 1.90 8.93 -0.19
N PHE A 122 1.62 7.78 -0.79
CA PHE A 122 2.03 7.46 -2.16
C PHE A 122 0.85 6.93 -2.96
N GLY A 123 0.57 7.53 -4.11
CA GLY A 123 -0.47 7.09 -5.03
C GLY A 123 0.12 6.37 -6.23
N VAL A 124 -0.46 5.24 -6.61
CA VAL A 124 -0.10 4.48 -7.81
C VAL A 124 -1.33 4.32 -8.69
N HIS A 125 -1.25 4.81 -9.92
CA HIS A 125 -2.34 4.62 -10.88
C HIS A 125 -2.31 3.19 -11.42
N LEU A 126 -3.49 2.59 -11.59
CA LEU A 126 -3.62 1.25 -12.17
C LEU A 126 -3.00 1.16 -13.58
N GLY A 127 -3.01 2.25 -14.34
CA GLY A 127 -2.36 2.38 -15.64
C GLY A 127 -0.85 2.14 -15.60
N LEU A 128 -0.16 2.55 -14.52
CA LEU A 128 1.28 2.28 -14.36
C LEU A 128 1.53 0.77 -14.28
N ILE A 129 0.84 0.08 -13.36
CA ILE A 129 1.00 -1.37 -13.18
C ILE A 129 0.60 -2.13 -14.45
N ALA A 130 -0.42 -1.66 -15.18
CA ALA A 130 -0.92 -2.30 -16.40
C ALA A 130 -0.01 -2.13 -17.64
N ALA A 131 0.90 -1.15 -17.64
CA ALA A 131 1.73 -0.77 -18.79
C ALA A 131 3.18 -1.26 -18.70
N VAL A 132 3.67 -1.48 -17.50
CA VAL A 132 5.00 -2.04 -17.25
C VAL A 132 4.99 -3.57 -17.39
N GLY A 133 6.16 -4.16 -17.62
CA GLY A 133 6.36 -5.59 -17.87
C GLY A 133 7.02 -6.34 -16.71
N SER A 134 7.54 -5.64 -15.70
CA SER A 134 8.05 -6.27 -14.48
C SER A 134 7.83 -5.44 -13.23
N ALA A 135 7.99 -6.10 -12.07
CA ALA A 135 8.03 -5.44 -10.78
C ALA A 135 9.22 -4.48 -10.64
N ASP A 136 10.32 -4.69 -11.37
CA ASP A 136 11.51 -3.82 -11.34
C ASP A 136 11.21 -2.41 -11.87
N GLU A 137 10.35 -2.30 -12.88
CA GLU A 137 9.91 -1.00 -13.41
C GLU A 137 8.98 -0.29 -12.41
N VAL A 138 8.09 -1.03 -11.74
CA VAL A 138 7.29 -0.47 -10.62
C VAL A 138 8.21 -0.01 -9.48
N ALA A 139 9.23 -0.81 -9.16
CA ALA A 139 10.21 -0.50 -8.12
C ALA A 139 11.03 0.74 -8.45
N ALA A 140 11.40 0.94 -9.72
CA ALA A 140 12.10 2.14 -10.15
C ALA A 140 11.27 3.41 -9.92
N VAL A 141 9.97 3.38 -10.28
CA VAL A 141 9.06 4.50 -10.04
C VAL A 141 8.85 4.72 -8.53
N LEU A 142 8.55 3.67 -7.77
CA LEU A 142 8.33 3.80 -6.33
C LEU A 142 9.58 4.23 -5.56
N GLY A 143 10.77 3.78 -5.99
CA GLY A 143 12.05 4.22 -5.44
C GLY A 143 12.31 5.70 -5.71
N HIS A 144 11.93 6.19 -6.89
CA HIS A 144 11.96 7.61 -7.25
C HIS A 144 11.00 8.43 -6.37
N GLU A 145 9.74 8.01 -6.25
CA GLU A 145 8.74 8.68 -5.41
C GLU A 145 9.14 8.67 -3.92
N LEU A 146 9.64 7.53 -3.42
CA LEU A 146 10.18 7.39 -2.07
C LEU A 146 11.30 8.41 -1.84
N SER A 147 12.19 8.59 -2.82
CA SER A 147 13.28 9.56 -2.75
C SER A 147 12.77 11.00 -2.68
N HIS A 148 11.67 11.35 -3.35
CA HIS A 148 11.09 12.69 -3.17
C HIS A 148 10.69 12.99 -1.72
N VAL A 149 10.21 11.97 -0.99
CA VAL A 149 9.79 12.12 0.40
C VAL A 149 10.98 12.08 1.35
N THR A 150 11.91 11.12 1.19
CA THR A 150 13.09 11.03 2.07
C THR A 150 13.99 12.25 1.94
N GLN A 151 14.14 12.79 0.71
CA GLN A 151 14.92 14.01 0.45
C GLN A 151 14.12 15.30 0.72
N ARG A 152 12.93 15.19 1.30
CA ARG A 152 12.06 16.31 1.69
C ARG A 152 11.81 17.32 0.56
N HIS A 153 11.74 16.87 -0.70
CA HIS A 153 11.59 17.76 -1.86
C HIS A 153 10.34 18.62 -1.75
N ILE A 154 9.22 18.04 -1.28
CA ILE A 154 7.97 18.77 -1.10
C ILE A 154 8.13 19.87 -0.04
N SER A 155 8.70 19.57 1.13
CA SER A 155 8.98 20.58 2.18
C SER A 155 9.89 21.70 1.69
N ARG A 156 10.98 21.35 0.96
CA ARG A 156 11.93 22.31 0.38
C ARG A 156 11.25 23.22 -0.64
N MET A 157 10.40 22.67 -1.51
CA MET A 157 9.61 23.46 -2.47
C MET A 157 8.62 24.39 -1.78
N LEU A 158 7.83 23.87 -0.84
CA LEU A 158 6.85 24.64 -0.08
C LEU A 158 7.51 25.83 0.64
N THR A 159 8.74 25.65 1.12
CA THR A 159 9.44 26.73 1.84
C THR A 159 10.17 27.71 0.92
N GLN A 160 10.63 27.28 -0.27
CA GLN A 160 11.26 28.16 -1.26
C GLN A 160 10.26 29.09 -1.97
N GLN A 161 8.99 28.68 -2.12
CA GLN A 161 8.05 29.38 -3.00
C GLN A 161 7.28 30.55 -2.35
N SER A 162 7.18 30.63 -1.01
CA SER A 162 7.07 31.86 -0.21
C SER A 162 6.72 31.55 1.26
N ARG A 163 6.95 32.53 2.14
CA ARG A 163 6.40 32.61 3.51
C ARG A 163 4.85 32.68 3.57
N GLN A 164 4.15 32.59 2.44
CA GLN A 164 2.69 32.58 2.36
C GLN A 164 2.17 31.14 2.18
N THR A 165 2.04 30.51 3.35
CA THR A 165 1.06 29.48 3.72
C THR A 165 1.04 28.16 2.91
N PRO A 166 1.73 27.10 3.37
CA PRO A 166 1.64 25.72 2.86
C PRO A 166 0.21 25.19 2.62
N TRP A 167 -0.79 25.76 3.31
CA TRP A 167 -2.19 25.42 3.19
C TRP A 167 -2.83 25.82 1.85
N MET A 168 -2.35 26.88 1.21
CA MET A 168 -2.80 27.25 -0.14
C MET A 168 -2.42 26.15 -1.15
N ILE A 169 -1.25 25.54 -0.97
CA ILE A 169 -0.80 24.44 -1.83
C ILE A 169 -1.58 23.15 -1.53
N ALA A 170 -1.93 22.89 -0.27
CA ALA A 170 -2.85 21.81 0.07
C ALA A 170 -4.23 22.00 -0.61
N ALA A 171 -4.79 23.22 -0.56
CA ALA A 171 -6.04 23.56 -1.24
C ALA A 171 -5.93 23.44 -2.77
N MET A 172 -4.77 23.79 -3.34
CA MET A 172 -4.49 23.61 -4.77
C MET A 172 -4.40 22.14 -5.16
N ILE A 173 -3.74 21.28 -4.38
CA ILE A 173 -3.68 19.83 -4.62
C ILE A 173 -5.09 19.24 -4.59
N LEU A 174 -5.88 19.59 -3.57
CA LEU A 174 -7.30 19.19 -3.47
C LEU A 174 -8.10 19.69 -4.68
N GLY A 175 -7.86 20.93 -5.11
CA GLY A 175 -8.49 21.52 -6.31
C GLY A 175 -8.11 20.79 -7.60
N ALA A 176 -6.83 20.44 -7.78
CA ALA A 176 -6.35 19.70 -8.96
C ALA A 176 -6.94 18.28 -9.03
N LEU A 177 -7.01 17.58 -7.89
CA LEU A 177 -7.67 16.28 -7.78
C LEU A 177 -9.16 16.37 -8.13
N ALA A 178 -9.84 17.46 -7.74
CA ALA A 178 -11.24 17.69 -8.07
C ALA A 178 -11.46 18.14 -9.54
N ALA A 179 -10.53 18.90 -10.11
CA ALA A 179 -10.64 19.49 -11.46
C ALA A 179 -10.53 18.45 -12.58
N GLY A 180 -9.85 17.32 -12.36
CA GLY A 180 -9.76 16.22 -13.32
C GLY A 180 -11.10 15.56 -13.69
N LYS A 181 -12.22 16.02 -13.10
CA LYS A 181 -13.50 15.31 -13.06
C LYS A 181 -14.69 16.03 -13.70
N ASN A 182 -14.67 17.37 -13.82
CA ASN A 182 -15.85 18.14 -14.22
C ASN A 182 -15.69 18.88 -15.55
N GLY A 183 -16.60 18.60 -16.50
CA GLY A 183 -16.68 19.24 -17.82
C GLY A 183 -17.51 20.53 -17.88
N ASP A 184 -17.73 21.24 -16.77
CA ASP A 184 -18.42 22.54 -16.79
C ASP A 184 -17.44 23.66 -17.16
N ALA A 185 -17.56 24.20 -18.37
CA ALA A 185 -16.56 25.07 -18.99
C ALA A 185 -16.25 26.38 -18.21
N ALA A 186 -17.18 26.91 -17.40
CA ALA A 186 -17.00 28.15 -16.66
C ALA A 186 -16.29 27.97 -15.30
N SER A 187 -16.60 26.89 -14.57
CA SER A 187 -15.89 26.52 -13.33
C SER A 187 -14.55 25.82 -13.66
N ALA A 188 -14.48 25.07 -14.76
CA ALA A 188 -13.25 24.46 -15.26
C ALA A 188 -12.22 25.48 -15.79
N ALA A 189 -12.62 26.68 -16.23
CA ALA A 189 -11.66 27.71 -16.67
C ALA A 189 -10.97 28.40 -15.47
N ILE A 190 -11.71 28.71 -14.40
CA ILE A 190 -11.18 29.36 -13.19
C ILE A 190 -10.38 28.34 -12.37
N VAL A 191 -10.95 27.15 -12.13
CA VAL A 191 -10.26 26.06 -11.44
C VAL A 191 -9.12 25.50 -12.29
N GLY A 192 -9.28 25.41 -13.61
CA GLY A 192 -8.23 24.95 -14.53
C GLY A 192 -7.07 25.93 -14.64
N GLY A 193 -7.31 27.25 -14.64
CA GLY A 193 -6.23 28.25 -14.61
C GLY A 193 -5.43 28.21 -13.31
N GLN A 194 -6.10 28.04 -12.16
CA GLN A 194 -5.45 27.90 -10.85
C GLN A 194 -4.79 26.53 -10.67
N ALA A 195 -5.38 25.45 -11.19
CA ALA A 195 -4.80 24.10 -11.15
C ALA A 195 -3.60 23.98 -12.10
N VAL A 196 -3.60 24.64 -13.27
CA VAL A 196 -2.43 24.72 -14.16
C VAL A 196 -1.32 25.56 -13.53
N ALA A 197 -1.65 26.66 -12.84
CA ALA A 197 -0.68 27.44 -12.09
C ALA A 197 -0.09 26.63 -10.91
N ALA A 198 -0.93 25.92 -10.15
CA ALA A 198 -0.50 25.02 -9.08
C ALA A 198 0.33 23.84 -9.59
N GLN A 199 -0.08 23.21 -10.69
CA GLN A 199 0.64 22.12 -11.32
C GLN A 199 2.03 22.58 -11.79
N ASN A 200 2.12 23.75 -12.43
CA ASN A 200 3.40 24.33 -12.85
C ASN A 200 4.28 24.74 -11.66
N GLN A 201 3.69 25.04 -10.50
CA GLN A 201 4.39 25.31 -9.24
C GLN A 201 4.85 24.04 -8.51
N LEU A 202 4.23 22.89 -8.78
CA LEU A 202 4.57 21.58 -8.22
C LEU A 202 5.57 20.77 -9.06
N ASN A 203 6.04 21.31 -10.18
CA ASN A 203 7.10 20.66 -10.96
C ASN A 203 8.38 20.64 -10.15
N PHE A 204 8.91 19.45 -9.86
CA PHE A 204 10.19 19.32 -9.20
C PHE A 204 11.29 19.96 -10.04
N SER A 205 12.24 20.62 -9.36
CA SER A 205 13.38 21.21 -10.06
C SER A 205 14.23 20.11 -10.71
N ARG A 206 15.00 20.46 -11.74
CA ARG A 206 15.92 19.49 -12.39
C ARG A 206 16.92 18.88 -11.40
N ASP A 207 17.34 19.64 -10.40
CA ASP A 207 18.20 19.16 -9.32
C ASP A 207 17.52 18.11 -8.45
N MET A 208 16.27 18.35 -8.05
CA MET A 208 15.47 17.41 -7.27
C MET A 208 15.21 16.11 -8.04
N GLU A 209 14.93 16.20 -9.34
CA GLU A 209 14.75 15.02 -10.20
C GLU A 209 16.03 14.20 -10.32
N ARG A 210 17.20 14.85 -10.48
CA ARG A 210 18.50 14.16 -10.50
C ARG A 210 18.83 13.51 -9.15
N GLU A 211 18.49 14.17 -8.06
CA GLU A 211 18.67 13.64 -6.71
C GLU A 211 17.78 12.40 -6.50
N ALA A 212 16.49 12.49 -6.86
CA ALA A 212 15.54 11.39 -6.77
C ALA A 212 15.93 10.19 -7.65
N ASP A 213 16.37 10.42 -8.89
CA ASP A 213 16.88 9.35 -9.77
C ASP A 213 18.08 8.63 -9.13
N ARG A 214 19.03 9.39 -8.56
CA ARG A 214 20.25 8.83 -7.97
C ARG A 214 19.96 8.03 -6.71
N VAL A 215 19.18 8.60 -5.79
CA VAL A 215 18.81 7.94 -4.52
C VAL A 215 17.91 6.75 -4.81
N GLY A 216 16.89 6.93 -5.65
CA GLY A 216 15.95 5.89 -6.05
C GLY A 216 16.61 4.71 -6.74
N PHE A 217 17.61 4.96 -7.60
CA PHE A 217 18.43 3.91 -8.20
C PHE A 217 19.14 3.06 -7.13
N GLY A 218 19.82 3.71 -6.17
CA GLY A 218 20.50 2.99 -5.09
C GLY A 218 19.55 2.22 -4.18
N VAL A 219 18.39 2.81 -3.87
CA VAL A 219 17.34 2.15 -3.06
C VAL A 219 16.79 0.91 -3.78
N MET A 220 16.45 1.01 -5.07
CA MET A 220 15.89 -0.15 -5.79
C MET A 220 16.91 -1.28 -5.96
N THR A 221 18.19 -0.96 -6.19
CA THR A 221 19.23 -1.99 -6.33
C THR A 221 19.51 -2.69 -5.00
N ASP A 222 19.57 -1.95 -3.89
CA ASP A 222 19.80 -2.53 -2.55
C ASP A 222 18.58 -3.32 -2.06
N ALA A 223 17.38 -2.97 -2.54
CA ALA A 223 16.16 -3.75 -2.33
C ALA A 223 16.11 -5.04 -3.16
N GLY A 224 17.10 -5.27 -4.04
CA GLY A 224 17.23 -6.49 -4.84
C GLY A 224 16.50 -6.46 -6.20
N PHE A 225 16.00 -5.30 -6.64
CA PHE A 225 15.41 -5.14 -7.97
C PHE A 225 16.47 -4.91 -9.05
N GLU A 226 16.13 -5.28 -10.28
CA GLU A 226 17.05 -5.13 -11.42
C GLU A 226 17.23 -3.65 -11.80
N SER A 227 18.48 -3.19 -11.82
CA SER A 227 18.84 -1.80 -12.17
C SER A 227 18.28 -1.33 -13.52
N ARG A 228 18.12 -2.26 -14.47
CA ARG A 228 17.53 -2.00 -15.80
C ARG A 228 16.06 -1.57 -15.74
N GLY A 229 15.35 -1.81 -14.63
CA GLY A 229 13.98 -1.33 -14.42
C GLY A 229 13.84 0.18 -14.60
N MET A 230 14.85 0.95 -14.17
CA MET A 230 14.84 2.41 -14.33
C MET A 230 14.95 2.84 -15.80
N THR A 231 15.89 2.27 -16.56
CA THR A 231 16.09 2.64 -17.96
C THR A 231 14.94 2.19 -18.85
N THR A 232 14.39 0.99 -18.61
CA THR A 232 13.23 0.47 -19.34
C THR A 232 11.97 1.29 -19.07
N MET A 233 11.77 1.75 -17.84
CA MET A 233 10.69 2.68 -17.51
C MET A 233 10.84 4.03 -18.24
N PHE A 234 12.05 4.61 -18.29
CA PHE A 234 12.30 5.84 -19.05
C PHE A 234 12.06 5.68 -20.55
N GLU A 235 12.44 4.54 -21.14
CA GLU A 235 12.14 4.22 -22.53
C GLU A 235 10.63 4.17 -22.78
N LYS A 236 9.86 3.53 -21.90
CA LYS A 236 8.39 3.48 -21.98
C LYS A 236 7.78 4.88 -21.89
N LEU A 237 8.25 5.73 -20.98
CA LEU A 237 7.78 7.12 -20.87
C LEU A 237 8.13 7.94 -22.11
N GLN A 238 9.34 7.77 -22.66
CA GLN A 238 9.75 8.42 -23.90
C GLN A 238 8.89 7.96 -25.08
N GLN A 239 8.61 6.66 -25.19
CA GLN A 239 7.74 6.12 -26.23
C GLN A 239 6.30 6.62 -26.09
N ALA A 240 5.76 6.60 -24.88
CA ALA A 240 4.41 7.07 -24.59
C ALA A 240 4.26 8.58 -24.87
N SER A 241 5.30 9.38 -24.58
CA SER A 241 5.35 10.81 -24.89
C SER A 241 5.29 11.08 -26.40
N ARG A 242 6.01 10.29 -27.21
CA ARG A 242 5.97 10.41 -28.69
C ARG A 242 4.63 10.05 -29.31
N LEU A 243 3.88 9.15 -28.69
CA LEU A 243 2.57 8.73 -29.19
C LEU A 243 1.44 9.70 -28.80
N ASN A 244 1.70 10.59 -27.83
CA ASN A 244 0.77 11.60 -27.34
C ASN A 244 1.33 13.01 -27.62
N ASP A 245 1.17 13.49 -28.85
CA ASP A 245 1.73 14.76 -29.37
C ASP A 245 1.32 16.04 -28.59
N ASN A 246 0.36 15.95 -27.67
CA ASN A 246 -0.09 17.09 -26.85
C ASN A 246 0.74 17.32 -25.57
N GLY A 247 1.83 16.55 -25.34
CA GLY A 247 2.71 16.73 -24.19
C GLY A 247 2.05 16.51 -22.81
N SER A 248 0.83 15.99 -22.78
CA SER A 248 -0.05 15.98 -21.61
C SER A 248 0.00 14.67 -20.83
N PHE A 249 1.18 14.08 -20.66
CA PHE A 249 1.33 12.85 -19.89
C PHE A 249 1.40 13.16 -18.38
N PRO A 250 0.45 12.73 -17.54
CA PRO A 250 0.37 13.18 -16.14
C PRO A 250 1.69 13.06 -15.36
N TYR A 251 2.38 11.91 -15.48
CA TYR A 251 3.68 11.70 -14.83
C TYR A 251 4.77 12.65 -15.33
N LEU A 252 4.85 12.91 -16.64
CA LEU A 252 5.87 13.80 -17.21
C LEU A 252 5.58 15.29 -16.97
N ARG A 253 4.36 15.63 -16.54
CA ARG A 253 4.05 17.00 -16.11
C ARG A 253 4.76 17.31 -14.80
N SER A 254 4.67 16.42 -13.80
CA SER A 254 5.35 16.60 -12.51
C SER A 254 6.83 16.19 -12.53
N HIS A 255 7.22 15.23 -13.38
CA HIS A 255 8.58 14.69 -13.51
C HIS A 255 9.12 14.81 -14.95
N PRO A 256 9.62 15.99 -15.36
CA PRO A 256 10.09 16.20 -16.72
C PRO A 256 11.27 15.28 -17.10
N LEU A 257 11.04 14.34 -18.02
CA LEU A 257 12.07 13.44 -18.52
C LEU A 257 12.97 14.13 -19.56
N THR A 258 14.26 14.28 -19.23
CA THR A 258 15.26 14.91 -20.11
C THR A 258 16.24 13.88 -20.67
N THR A 259 16.89 14.21 -21.79
CA THR A 259 17.97 13.39 -22.36
C THR A 259 19.14 13.20 -21.39
N GLU A 260 19.42 14.20 -20.57
CA GLU A 260 20.41 14.15 -19.49
C GLU A 260 20.09 13.06 -18.46
N ARG A 261 18.84 13.03 -17.95
CA ARG A 261 18.40 12.02 -16.98
C ARG A 261 18.49 10.61 -17.55
N ILE A 262 18.08 10.43 -18.82
CA ILE A 262 18.17 9.14 -19.51
C ILE A 262 19.63 8.67 -19.63
N ALA A 263 20.53 9.54 -20.09
CA ALA A 263 21.95 9.21 -20.22
C ALA A 263 22.58 8.88 -18.86
N ALA A 264 22.22 9.63 -17.81
CA ALA A 264 22.72 9.40 -16.46
C ALA A 264 22.19 8.08 -15.85
N ALA A 265 20.94 7.70 -16.12
CA ALA A 265 20.40 6.40 -15.71
C ALA A 265 21.09 5.25 -16.45
N GLN A 266 21.31 5.39 -17.76
CA GLN A 266 22.04 4.40 -18.57
C GLN A 266 23.47 4.20 -18.07
N ALA A 267 24.18 5.28 -17.73
CA ALA A 267 25.53 5.18 -17.17
C ALA A 267 25.56 4.43 -15.83
N ARG A 268 24.57 4.68 -14.93
CA ARG A 268 24.46 3.96 -13.65
C ARG A 268 24.19 2.47 -13.86
N VAL A 269 23.28 2.12 -14.78
CA VAL A 269 23.00 0.72 -15.12
C VAL A 269 24.23 0.02 -15.68
N GLN A 270 25.03 0.69 -16.53
CA GLN A 270 26.27 0.13 -17.06
C GLN A 270 27.28 -0.16 -15.96
N LEU A 271 27.48 0.77 -15.02
CA LEU A 271 28.36 0.59 -13.86
C LEU A 271 27.89 -0.56 -12.98
N ALA A 272 26.61 -0.57 -12.58
CA ALA A 272 26.04 -1.63 -11.76
C ALA A 272 26.13 -3.00 -12.46
N SER A 273 25.92 -3.06 -13.78
CA SER A 273 26.05 -4.29 -14.55
C SER A 273 27.49 -4.79 -14.66
N ALA A 274 28.48 -3.88 -14.65
CA ALA A 274 29.89 -4.24 -14.68
C ALA A 274 30.38 -4.80 -13.33
N GLU A 275 29.81 -4.31 -12.23
CA GLU A 275 30.10 -4.77 -10.86
C GLU A 275 29.30 -6.02 -10.48
N ALA A 276 28.19 -6.30 -11.16
CA ALA A 276 27.33 -7.44 -10.86
C ALA A 276 27.92 -8.78 -11.31
N GLU A 277 27.90 -9.77 -10.41
CA GLU A 277 28.11 -11.16 -10.78
C GLU A 277 27.00 -11.65 -11.73
N LYS A 278 27.35 -12.55 -12.66
CA LYS A 278 26.35 -13.18 -13.54
C LYS A 278 25.27 -13.84 -12.67
N PRO A 279 23.98 -13.59 -12.93
CA PRO A 279 22.91 -14.15 -12.12
C PRO A 279 22.96 -15.68 -12.18
N SER A 280 22.83 -16.31 -11.00
CA SER A 280 22.70 -17.76 -10.92
C SER A 280 21.45 -18.24 -11.66
N ARG A 281 21.44 -19.51 -12.06
CA ARG A 281 20.25 -20.13 -12.69
C ARG A 281 19.01 -19.98 -11.81
N GLU A 282 19.16 -20.08 -10.49
CA GLU A 282 18.07 -19.92 -9.53
C GLU A 282 17.50 -18.50 -9.55
N LYS A 283 18.36 -17.47 -9.54
CA LYS A 283 17.92 -16.06 -9.66
C LYS A 283 17.16 -15.80 -10.96
N LEU A 284 17.62 -16.38 -12.08
CA LEU A 284 16.92 -16.26 -13.36
C LEU A 284 15.55 -16.93 -13.35
N VAL A 285 15.42 -18.09 -12.69
CA VAL A 285 14.13 -18.77 -12.52
C VAL A 285 13.20 -17.91 -11.67
N GLU A 286 13.67 -17.38 -10.54
CA GLU A 286 12.86 -16.54 -9.63
C GLU A 286 12.41 -15.24 -10.30
N ALA A 287 13.30 -14.57 -11.05
CA ALA A 287 12.93 -13.40 -11.84
C ALA A 287 11.84 -13.74 -12.89
N GLY A 288 11.89 -14.94 -13.47
CA GLY A 288 10.84 -15.44 -14.34
C GLY A 288 9.50 -15.64 -13.64
N LYS A 289 9.50 -16.25 -12.45
CA LYS A 289 8.31 -16.41 -11.60
C LYS A 289 7.69 -15.06 -11.22
N ALA A 290 8.51 -14.09 -10.85
CA ALA A 290 8.08 -12.72 -10.56
C ALA A 290 7.41 -12.05 -11.78
N ARG A 291 7.92 -12.29 -13.00
CA ARG A 291 7.30 -11.80 -14.24
C ARG A 291 5.94 -12.44 -14.51
N VAL A 292 5.76 -13.74 -14.23
CA VAL A 292 4.44 -14.40 -14.33
C VAL A 292 3.43 -13.74 -13.40
N LEU A 293 3.79 -13.56 -12.13
CA LEU A 293 2.93 -12.85 -11.17
C LEU A 293 2.62 -11.43 -11.66
N HIS A 294 3.65 -10.68 -12.08
CA HIS A 294 3.47 -9.33 -12.59
C HIS A 294 2.51 -9.27 -13.78
N ALA A 295 2.62 -10.17 -14.76
CA ALA A 295 1.73 -10.21 -15.92
C ALA A 295 0.25 -10.41 -15.53
N MET A 296 -0.01 -11.22 -14.51
CA MET A 296 -1.35 -11.38 -13.93
C MET A 296 -1.82 -10.11 -13.21
N MET A 297 -0.94 -9.46 -12.45
CA MET A 297 -1.26 -8.24 -11.70
C MET A 297 -1.48 -7.04 -12.61
N ALA A 298 -0.69 -6.90 -13.67
CA ALA A 298 -0.92 -5.94 -14.76
C ALA A 298 -2.30 -6.15 -15.41
N SER A 299 -2.69 -7.40 -15.61
CA SER A 299 -4.02 -7.76 -16.12
C SER A 299 -5.14 -7.42 -15.13
N ARG A 300 -4.94 -7.70 -13.83
CA ARG A 300 -5.87 -7.31 -12.76
C ARG A 300 -6.05 -5.80 -12.72
N ALA A 301 -4.96 -5.04 -12.73
CA ALA A 301 -4.95 -3.58 -12.74
C ALA A 301 -5.70 -3.02 -13.96
N ARG A 302 -5.47 -3.58 -15.14
CA ARG A 302 -6.17 -3.17 -16.38
C ARG A 302 -7.68 -3.35 -16.31
N ILE A 303 -8.16 -4.43 -15.68
CA ILE A 303 -9.60 -4.69 -15.50
C ILE A 303 -10.19 -3.77 -14.42
N LEU A 304 -9.48 -3.59 -13.31
CA LEU A 304 -9.90 -2.70 -12.22
C LEU A 304 -9.93 -1.22 -12.62
N ALA A 305 -9.15 -0.83 -13.64
CA ALA A 305 -9.21 0.48 -14.29
C ALA A 305 -10.47 0.67 -15.18
N ALA A 306 -11.44 -0.25 -15.05
CA ALA A 306 -12.76 -0.24 -15.66
C ALA A 306 -12.73 0.05 -17.17
N PRO A 307 -12.08 -0.79 -18.00
CA PRO A 307 -11.72 -0.49 -19.39
C PRO A 307 -12.92 -0.35 -20.34
N GLY A 308 -14.12 -0.75 -19.90
CA GLY A 308 -15.35 -0.79 -20.69
C GLY A 308 -15.68 -2.21 -21.18
N VAL A 309 -16.95 -2.45 -21.51
CA VAL A 309 -17.47 -3.79 -21.86
C VAL A 309 -16.78 -4.40 -23.09
N ASP A 310 -16.50 -3.59 -24.12
CA ASP A 310 -15.87 -4.10 -25.34
C ASP A 310 -14.41 -4.51 -25.13
N ALA A 311 -13.69 -3.78 -24.27
CA ALA A 311 -12.36 -4.18 -23.85
C ALA A 311 -12.38 -5.52 -23.08
N LEU A 312 -13.35 -5.70 -22.18
CA LEU A 312 -13.53 -6.98 -21.47
C LEU A 312 -13.82 -8.13 -22.45
N ARG A 313 -14.72 -7.92 -23.43
CA ARG A 313 -15.03 -8.93 -24.46
C ARG A 313 -13.79 -9.27 -25.30
N SER A 314 -12.98 -8.28 -25.65
CA SER A 314 -11.73 -8.50 -26.38
C SER A 314 -10.74 -9.34 -25.57
N MET A 315 -10.61 -9.10 -24.27
CA MET A 315 -9.75 -9.90 -23.37
C MET A 315 -10.23 -11.35 -23.30
N VAL A 316 -11.54 -11.57 -23.17
CA VAL A 316 -12.13 -12.92 -23.18
C VAL A 316 -11.85 -13.62 -24.51
N ALA A 317 -12.09 -12.96 -25.64
CA ALA A 317 -11.84 -13.53 -26.96
C ALA A 317 -10.36 -13.87 -27.19
N GLU A 318 -9.44 -13.02 -26.70
CA GLU A 318 -8.02 -13.32 -26.76
C GLU A 318 -7.65 -14.56 -25.93
N ALA A 319 -8.15 -14.65 -24.70
CA ALA A 319 -7.88 -15.77 -23.81
C ALA A 319 -8.48 -17.08 -24.31
N GLN A 320 -9.66 -17.04 -24.96
CA GLN A 320 -10.28 -18.22 -25.56
C GLN A 320 -9.43 -18.83 -26.69
N ARG A 321 -8.72 -17.99 -27.45
CA ARG A 321 -7.78 -18.43 -28.51
C ARG A 321 -6.51 -19.07 -27.96
N ARG A 322 -6.20 -18.91 -26.67
CA ARG A 322 -5.02 -19.54 -26.06
C ARG A 322 -5.29 -21.03 -25.82
N THR A 323 -4.37 -21.85 -26.31
CA THR A 323 -4.29 -23.27 -26.02
C THR A 323 -3.45 -23.49 -24.76
N ALA A 324 -3.89 -24.36 -23.86
CA ALA A 324 -3.06 -24.76 -22.73
C ALA A 324 -1.80 -25.45 -23.27
N PRO A 325 -0.58 -25.02 -22.90
CA PRO A 325 0.62 -25.66 -23.40
C PRO A 325 0.69 -27.10 -22.91
N LEU A 326 0.97 -28.02 -23.82
CA LEU A 326 1.14 -29.46 -23.53
C LEU A 326 2.43 -29.74 -22.75
N VAL A 327 3.40 -28.81 -22.77
CA VAL A 327 4.70 -28.90 -22.08
C VAL A 327 5.08 -27.54 -21.52
N LEU A 328 5.29 -27.45 -20.21
CA LEU A 328 5.75 -26.24 -19.53
C LEU A 328 7.25 -26.04 -19.77
N HIS A 329 7.60 -25.20 -20.74
CA HIS A 329 8.99 -24.82 -21.03
C HIS A 329 9.45 -23.77 -20.02
N SER A 330 9.77 -24.18 -18.78
CA SER A 330 10.07 -23.31 -17.64
C SER A 330 8.94 -22.33 -17.28
N PRO A 331 8.57 -22.16 -16.00
CA PRO A 331 7.60 -21.12 -15.61
C PRO A 331 8.03 -19.70 -16.06
N ALA A 332 9.33 -19.50 -16.36
CA ALA A 332 9.95 -18.23 -16.73
C ALA A 332 9.96 -17.88 -18.24
N SER A 333 9.46 -18.73 -19.15
CA SER A 333 9.53 -18.40 -20.58
C SER A 333 8.62 -17.21 -20.93
N ALA A 334 9.02 -16.42 -21.93
CA ALA A 334 8.25 -15.26 -22.38
C ALA A 334 6.82 -15.63 -22.82
N ASP A 335 6.64 -16.81 -23.41
CA ASP A 335 5.34 -17.34 -23.79
C ASP A 335 4.47 -17.65 -22.56
N ASN A 336 5.02 -18.32 -21.54
CA ASN A 336 4.29 -18.63 -20.31
C ASN A 336 3.90 -17.38 -19.53
N VAL A 337 4.80 -16.39 -19.43
CA VAL A 337 4.51 -15.09 -18.79
C VAL A 337 3.34 -14.40 -19.49
N ARG A 338 3.38 -14.31 -20.82
CA ARG A 338 2.31 -13.71 -21.61
C ARG A 338 1.00 -14.48 -21.45
N ASP A 339 1.03 -15.80 -21.61
CA ASP A 339 -0.17 -16.62 -21.62
C ASP A 339 -0.83 -16.67 -20.22
N ALA A 340 -0.04 -16.65 -19.13
CA ALA A 340 -0.56 -16.51 -17.77
C ALA A 340 -1.31 -15.19 -17.58
N GLY A 341 -0.74 -14.07 -18.02
CA GLY A 341 -1.40 -12.76 -17.99
C GLY A 341 -2.71 -12.77 -18.80
N VAL A 342 -2.67 -13.27 -20.04
CA VAL A 342 -3.85 -13.30 -20.93
C VAL A 342 -4.96 -14.19 -20.38
N LEU A 343 -4.64 -15.39 -19.88
CA LEU A 343 -5.65 -16.29 -19.31
C LEU A 343 -6.23 -15.74 -18.01
N TYR A 344 -5.42 -15.11 -17.16
CA TYR A 344 -5.91 -14.41 -15.97
C TYR A 344 -6.84 -13.25 -16.34
N ALA A 345 -6.44 -12.43 -17.34
CA ALA A 345 -7.26 -11.34 -17.85
C ALA A 345 -8.61 -11.84 -18.38
N GLY A 346 -8.60 -12.89 -19.22
CA GLY A 346 -9.83 -13.46 -19.77
C GLY A 346 -10.73 -14.06 -18.70
N ALA A 347 -10.18 -14.78 -17.73
CA ALA A 347 -10.96 -15.36 -16.64
C ALA A 347 -11.62 -14.25 -15.80
N TYR A 348 -10.87 -13.22 -15.40
CA TYR A 348 -11.41 -12.11 -14.62
C TYR A 348 -12.40 -11.25 -15.43
N ALA A 349 -12.11 -10.99 -16.71
CA ALA A 349 -13.00 -10.24 -17.60
C ALA A 349 -14.32 -10.99 -17.86
N ALA A 350 -14.28 -12.31 -18.06
CA ALA A 350 -15.49 -13.13 -18.18
C ALA A 350 -16.35 -13.07 -16.92
N ALA A 351 -15.73 -13.10 -15.73
CA ALA A 351 -16.44 -12.95 -14.46
C ALA A 351 -17.11 -11.57 -14.32
N GLN A 352 -16.42 -10.49 -14.73
CA GLN A 352 -17.00 -9.13 -14.76
C GLN A 352 -18.19 -9.03 -15.74
N LEU A 353 -18.14 -9.77 -16.85
CA LEU A 353 -19.23 -9.90 -17.82
C LEU A 353 -20.34 -10.87 -17.38
N ARG A 354 -20.26 -11.44 -16.17
CA ARG A 354 -21.17 -12.45 -15.62
C ARG A 354 -21.18 -13.79 -16.38
N ASP A 355 -20.19 -14.04 -17.25
CA ASP A 355 -19.94 -15.36 -17.84
C ASP A 355 -19.07 -16.22 -16.91
N PHE A 356 -19.69 -16.71 -15.83
CA PHE A 356 -18.99 -17.49 -14.81
C PHE A 356 -18.53 -18.87 -15.32
N ALA A 357 -19.23 -19.45 -16.29
CA ALA A 357 -18.84 -20.72 -16.90
C ALA A 357 -17.57 -20.55 -17.75
N GLY A 358 -17.53 -19.53 -18.62
CA GLY A 358 -16.35 -19.17 -19.39
C GLY A 358 -15.18 -18.77 -18.48
N ALA A 359 -15.45 -18.00 -17.42
CA ALA A 359 -14.45 -17.61 -16.43
C ALA A 359 -13.75 -18.83 -15.79
N ARG A 360 -14.52 -19.83 -15.33
CA ARG A 360 -13.96 -21.08 -14.76
C ARG A 360 -13.18 -21.89 -15.78
N SER A 361 -13.65 -21.96 -17.03
CA SER A 361 -12.95 -22.66 -18.11
C SER A 361 -11.57 -22.05 -18.38
N LEU A 362 -11.49 -20.71 -18.45
CA LEU A 362 -10.23 -19.98 -18.63
C LEU A 362 -9.31 -20.13 -17.41
N LEU A 363 -9.86 -20.10 -16.20
CA LEU A 363 -9.08 -20.32 -14.99
C LEU A 363 -8.50 -21.73 -14.91
N ALA A 364 -9.23 -22.75 -15.36
CA ALA A 364 -8.72 -24.12 -15.46
C ALA A 364 -7.54 -24.24 -16.43
N LYS A 365 -7.53 -23.45 -17.53
CA LYS A 365 -6.38 -23.36 -18.44
C LYS A 365 -5.18 -22.64 -17.81
N LEU A 366 -5.42 -21.67 -16.92
CA LEU A 366 -4.37 -20.91 -16.24
C LEU A 366 -3.62 -21.76 -15.20
N ARG A 367 -4.34 -22.58 -14.43
CA ARG A 367 -3.79 -23.31 -13.27
C ARG A 367 -2.48 -24.07 -13.54
N PRO A 368 -2.33 -24.84 -14.63
CA PRO A 368 -1.07 -25.51 -14.93
C PRO A 368 0.12 -24.56 -15.15
N LEU A 369 -0.11 -23.36 -15.69
CA LEU A 369 0.95 -22.37 -15.94
C LEU A 369 1.52 -21.77 -14.66
N VAL A 370 0.69 -21.66 -13.63
CA VAL A 370 1.03 -20.97 -12.38
C VAL A 370 1.35 -21.92 -11.23
N ALA A 371 1.22 -23.24 -11.43
CA ALA A 371 1.37 -24.25 -10.38
C ALA A 371 2.73 -24.18 -9.65
N GLU A 372 3.81 -23.90 -10.38
CA GLU A 372 5.18 -23.79 -9.83
C GLU A 372 5.53 -22.37 -9.33
N VAL A 373 4.55 -21.47 -9.32
CA VAL A 373 4.68 -20.06 -8.92
C VAL A 373 3.68 -19.79 -7.79
N PRO A 374 4.05 -20.02 -6.52
CA PRO A 374 3.10 -20.02 -5.39
C PRO A 374 2.23 -18.75 -5.29
N GLN A 375 2.81 -17.56 -5.46
CA GLN A 375 2.04 -16.31 -5.39
C GLN A 375 1.04 -16.18 -6.56
N ALA A 376 1.41 -16.65 -7.76
CA ALA A 376 0.53 -16.64 -8.92
C ALA A 376 -0.58 -17.70 -8.80
N ALA A 377 -0.27 -18.90 -8.31
CA ALA A 377 -1.26 -19.91 -7.98
C ALA A 377 -2.26 -19.37 -6.94
N GLY A 378 -1.76 -18.77 -5.85
CA GLY A 378 -2.59 -18.13 -4.83
C GLY A 378 -3.49 -17.03 -5.40
N ALA A 379 -2.98 -16.15 -6.25
CA ALA A 379 -3.78 -15.12 -6.90
C ALA A 379 -4.86 -15.68 -7.85
N ALA A 380 -4.61 -16.83 -8.49
CA ALA A 380 -5.60 -17.54 -9.30
C ALA A 380 -6.70 -18.20 -8.44
N ASP A 381 -6.33 -18.78 -7.30
CA ASP A 381 -7.30 -19.37 -6.36
C ASP A 381 -8.15 -18.30 -5.68
N LEU A 382 -7.57 -17.18 -5.27
CA LEU A 382 -8.30 -16.02 -4.75
C LEU A 382 -9.28 -15.46 -5.79
N LEU A 383 -8.89 -15.42 -7.07
CA LEU A 383 -9.80 -15.04 -8.15
C LEU A 383 -10.96 -16.04 -8.28
N ALA A 384 -10.73 -17.35 -8.11
CA ALA A 384 -11.81 -18.35 -8.12
C ALA A 384 -12.86 -18.07 -7.03
N VAL A 385 -12.41 -17.71 -5.83
CA VAL A 385 -13.28 -17.36 -4.70
C VAL A 385 -14.05 -16.07 -4.98
N ASP A 386 -13.37 -15.04 -5.50
CA ASP A 386 -14.01 -13.78 -5.90
C ASP A 386 -15.08 -14.01 -6.99
N MET A 387 -14.85 -14.94 -7.94
CA MET A 387 -15.85 -15.29 -8.96
C MET A 387 -17.12 -15.88 -8.35
N ASP A 388 -16.99 -16.78 -7.37
CA ASP A 388 -18.13 -17.37 -6.66
C ASP A 388 -18.91 -16.30 -5.88
N LEU A 389 -18.20 -15.45 -5.15
CA LEU A 389 -18.79 -14.32 -4.42
C LEU A 389 -19.50 -13.35 -5.37
N LEU A 390 -18.90 -13.02 -6.52
CA LEU A 390 -19.52 -12.18 -7.54
C LEU A 390 -20.79 -12.82 -8.11
N ALA A 391 -20.81 -14.14 -8.28
CA ALA A 391 -21.99 -14.89 -8.71
C ALA A 391 -23.10 -14.95 -7.65
N GLY A 392 -22.86 -14.46 -6.43
CA GLY A 392 -23.78 -14.57 -5.30
C GLY A 392 -23.88 -15.98 -4.73
N VAL A 393 -22.87 -16.82 -5.00
CA VAL A 393 -22.81 -18.21 -4.56
C VAL A 393 -21.77 -18.34 -3.43
N VAL A 394 -22.07 -19.15 -2.42
CA VAL A 394 -21.09 -19.49 -1.38
C VAL A 394 -19.96 -20.31 -2.03
N PRO A 395 -18.70 -19.86 -1.96
CA PRO A 395 -17.59 -20.60 -2.57
C PRO A 395 -17.49 -22.01 -1.98
N ALA A 396 -17.34 -23.03 -2.83
CA ALA A 396 -17.31 -24.43 -2.38
C ALA A 396 -16.15 -24.71 -1.39
N THR A 397 -15.05 -23.97 -1.53
CA THR A 397 -13.88 -24.04 -0.65
C THR A 397 -14.08 -23.37 0.71
N ALA A 398 -15.15 -22.59 0.90
CA ALA A 398 -15.41 -21.84 2.14
C ALA A 398 -15.60 -22.76 3.36
N ALA A 399 -16.18 -23.95 3.16
CA ALA A 399 -16.34 -24.94 4.23
C ALA A 399 -14.99 -25.45 4.77
N SER A 400 -13.98 -25.53 3.90
CA SER A 400 -12.63 -26.01 4.25
C SER A 400 -11.66 -24.91 4.66
N PHE A 401 -12.03 -23.63 4.54
CA PHE A 401 -11.11 -22.54 4.90
C PHE A 401 -10.81 -22.54 6.40
N ASP A 402 -9.51 -22.45 6.67
CA ASP A 402 -8.92 -22.20 7.97
C ASP A 402 -8.24 -20.82 7.89
N ILE A 403 -9.04 -19.78 8.14
CA ILE A 403 -8.59 -18.38 8.05
C ILE A 403 -7.50 -18.03 9.08
N SER A 404 -7.28 -18.87 10.09
CA SER A 404 -6.16 -18.70 11.01
C SER A 404 -4.79 -18.88 10.33
N LYS A 405 -4.75 -19.65 9.23
CA LYS A 405 -3.54 -19.91 8.43
C LYS A 405 -3.33 -18.91 7.29
N ALA A 406 -4.26 -17.98 7.07
CA ALA A 406 -4.12 -16.95 6.06
C ALA A 406 -2.91 -16.06 6.38
N ALA A 407 -1.93 -16.06 5.48
CA ALA A 407 -0.63 -15.43 5.63
C ALA A 407 -0.58 -14.04 4.99
N SER A 408 -1.39 -13.79 3.96
CA SER A 408 -1.48 -12.51 3.26
C SER A 408 -2.77 -11.75 3.60
N ARG A 409 -2.78 -10.42 3.38
CA ARG A 409 -3.98 -9.61 3.58
C ARG A 409 -5.10 -10.07 2.63
N ALA A 410 -4.76 -10.41 1.38
CA ALA A 410 -5.72 -10.89 0.40
C ALA A 410 -6.37 -12.20 0.80
N GLU A 411 -5.61 -13.15 1.34
CA GLU A 411 -6.19 -14.36 1.91
C GLU A 411 -7.13 -14.05 3.06
N VAL A 412 -6.72 -13.21 4.02
CA VAL A 412 -7.54 -12.83 5.17
C VAL A 412 -8.87 -12.21 4.71
N LEU A 413 -8.83 -11.20 3.82
CA LEU A 413 -10.02 -10.47 3.43
C LEU A 413 -10.95 -11.29 2.51
N ILE A 414 -10.40 -12.01 1.53
CA ILE A 414 -11.21 -12.80 0.59
C ILE A 414 -11.81 -14.02 1.30
N GLN A 415 -11.04 -14.73 2.13
CA GLN A 415 -11.57 -15.84 2.92
C GLN A 415 -12.59 -15.36 3.95
N ALA A 416 -12.39 -14.19 4.58
CA ALA A 416 -13.39 -13.61 5.49
C ALA A 416 -14.73 -13.37 4.77
N ARG A 417 -14.71 -12.80 3.55
CA ARG A 417 -15.94 -12.64 2.74
C ARG A 417 -16.60 -13.98 2.43
N ALA A 418 -15.82 -14.98 2.03
CA ALA A 418 -16.31 -16.33 1.74
C ALA A 418 -16.93 -17.00 2.98
N LEU A 419 -16.29 -16.87 4.15
CA LEU A 419 -16.78 -17.41 5.41
C LEU A 419 -18.03 -16.70 5.91
N LEU A 420 -18.13 -15.38 5.74
CA LEU A 420 -19.35 -14.62 6.03
C LEU A 420 -20.52 -15.10 5.15
N ALA A 421 -20.28 -15.31 3.84
CA ALA A 421 -21.28 -15.89 2.94
C ALA A 421 -21.69 -17.31 3.37
N ALA A 422 -20.76 -18.08 3.93
CA ALA A 422 -20.98 -19.41 4.50
C ALA A 422 -21.54 -19.40 5.95
N GLN A 423 -21.99 -18.25 6.48
CA GLN A 423 -22.53 -18.11 7.84
C GLN A 423 -21.53 -18.47 8.97
N ARG A 424 -20.22 -18.44 8.70
CA ARG A 424 -19.14 -18.72 9.66
C ARG A 424 -18.59 -17.44 10.30
N ALA A 425 -19.48 -16.61 10.84
CA ALA A 425 -19.12 -15.29 11.37
C ALA A 425 -18.17 -15.32 12.58
N GLN A 426 -18.23 -16.37 13.40
CA GLN A 426 -17.34 -16.54 14.57
C GLN A 426 -15.88 -16.59 14.14
N ASP A 427 -15.55 -17.47 13.20
CA ASP A 427 -14.19 -17.66 12.69
C ASP A 427 -13.60 -16.35 12.14
N VAL A 428 -14.43 -15.59 11.44
CA VAL A 428 -14.06 -14.27 10.90
C VAL A 428 -13.78 -13.28 12.03
N SER A 429 -14.67 -13.18 13.02
CA SER A 429 -14.47 -12.25 14.13
C SER A 429 -13.23 -12.57 14.96
N SER A 430 -12.96 -13.84 15.25
CA SER A 430 -11.77 -14.27 15.99
C SER A 430 -10.49 -13.90 15.25
N ARG A 431 -10.42 -14.17 13.94
CA ARG A 431 -9.23 -13.86 13.15
C ARG A 431 -9.04 -12.36 12.94
N LEU A 432 -10.11 -11.64 12.58
CA LEU A 432 -10.01 -10.23 12.27
C LEU A 432 -9.76 -9.38 13.51
N GLN A 433 -10.25 -9.76 14.70
CA GLN A 433 -9.91 -9.09 15.94
C GLN A 433 -8.38 -9.07 16.19
N THR A 434 -7.69 -10.20 15.96
CA THR A 434 -6.22 -10.25 16.03
C THR A 434 -5.56 -9.47 14.89
N TRP A 435 -6.10 -9.55 13.67
CA TRP A 435 -5.55 -8.84 12.51
C TRP A 435 -5.52 -7.33 12.71
N VAL A 436 -6.65 -6.73 13.11
CA VAL A 436 -6.78 -5.28 13.24
C VAL A 436 -6.02 -4.72 14.44
N ALA A 437 -5.67 -5.55 15.43
CA ALA A 437 -4.75 -5.15 16.49
C ALA A 437 -3.33 -4.91 15.96
N ALA A 438 -2.88 -5.72 14.99
CA ALA A 438 -1.58 -5.55 14.32
C ALA A 438 -1.64 -4.58 13.13
N HIS A 439 -2.81 -4.44 12.49
CA HIS A 439 -3.03 -3.62 11.30
C HIS A 439 -4.20 -2.62 11.53
N PRO A 440 -4.07 -1.69 12.49
CA PRO A 440 -5.18 -0.82 12.88
C PRO A 440 -5.66 0.12 11.79
N LYS A 441 -4.86 0.34 10.74
CA LYS A 441 -5.20 1.17 9.58
C LYS A 441 -5.87 0.40 8.42
N ASP A 442 -6.14 -0.90 8.59
CA ASP A 442 -6.84 -1.70 7.57
C ASP A 442 -8.36 -1.52 7.69
N ALA A 443 -8.89 -0.53 6.98
CA ALA A 443 -10.31 -0.16 7.03
C ALA A 443 -11.23 -1.29 6.58
N THR A 444 -10.87 -2.05 5.54
CA THR A 444 -11.67 -3.16 5.03
C THR A 444 -11.72 -4.33 6.03
N ALA A 445 -10.61 -4.62 6.72
CA ALA A 445 -10.63 -5.59 7.81
C ALA A 445 -11.59 -5.17 8.94
N TRP A 446 -11.57 -3.90 9.34
CA TRP A 446 -12.51 -3.36 10.32
C TRP A 446 -13.97 -3.46 9.86
N GLN A 447 -14.26 -3.19 8.59
CA GLN A 447 -15.61 -3.32 8.02
C GLN A 447 -16.10 -4.77 8.03
N LEU A 448 -15.24 -5.73 7.62
CA LEU A 448 -15.60 -7.14 7.67
C LEU A 448 -15.80 -7.64 9.11
N LEU A 449 -15.00 -7.13 10.06
CA LEU A 449 -15.20 -7.40 11.49
C LEU A 449 -16.53 -6.84 12.00
N ALA A 450 -16.92 -5.65 11.56
CA ALA A 450 -18.22 -5.06 11.88
C ALA A 450 -19.38 -5.94 11.39
N VAL A 451 -19.30 -6.42 10.14
CA VAL A 451 -20.28 -7.36 9.57
C VAL A 451 -20.32 -8.66 10.37
N ALA A 452 -19.15 -9.22 10.72
CA ALA A 452 -19.07 -10.44 11.52
C ALA A 452 -19.73 -10.29 12.89
N TYR A 453 -19.49 -9.18 13.59
CA TYR A 453 -20.16 -8.89 14.87
C TYR A 453 -21.66 -8.67 14.71
N GLY A 454 -22.09 -8.00 13.63
CA GLY A 454 -23.51 -7.83 13.32
C GLY A 454 -24.23 -9.16 13.14
N ASN A 455 -23.64 -10.10 12.39
CA ASN A 455 -24.18 -11.45 12.21
C ASN A 455 -24.25 -12.27 13.51
N GLN A 456 -23.49 -11.86 14.54
CA GLN A 456 -23.50 -12.47 15.87
C GLN A 456 -24.40 -11.71 16.87
N ASN A 457 -25.17 -10.72 16.41
CA ASN A 457 -25.97 -9.82 17.25
C ASN A 457 -25.16 -9.00 18.27
N GLN A 458 -23.85 -8.81 18.04
CA GLN A 458 -22.97 -7.99 18.88
C GLN A 458 -22.97 -6.53 18.40
N ASN A 459 -24.14 -5.88 18.44
CA ASN A 459 -24.38 -4.59 17.77
C ASN A 459 -23.45 -3.45 18.22
N VAL A 460 -23.13 -3.36 19.52
CA VAL A 460 -22.21 -2.32 20.03
C VAL A 460 -20.82 -2.51 19.44
N ARG A 461 -20.31 -3.75 19.40
CA ARG A 461 -19.01 -4.09 18.80
C ARG A 461 -19.01 -3.87 17.28
N ALA A 462 -20.12 -4.19 16.62
CA ALA A 462 -20.28 -3.95 15.18
C ALA A 462 -20.18 -2.45 14.85
N ILE A 463 -20.91 -1.59 15.57
CA ILE A 463 -20.87 -0.13 15.37
C ILE A 463 -19.48 0.42 15.72
N ARG A 464 -18.84 -0.08 16.79
CA ARG A 464 -17.45 0.29 17.12
C ARG A 464 -16.48 -0.07 16.00
N ALA A 465 -16.54 -1.29 15.47
CA ALA A 465 -15.67 -1.72 14.39
C ALA A 465 -15.90 -0.88 13.11
N ASP A 466 -17.14 -0.52 12.78
CA ASP A 466 -17.42 0.41 11.68
C ASP A 466 -16.86 1.82 11.97
N ALA A 467 -16.92 2.30 13.21
CA ALA A 467 -16.29 3.56 13.62
C ALA A 467 -14.76 3.54 13.42
N GLU A 468 -14.09 2.47 13.82
CA GLU A 468 -12.65 2.29 13.60
C GLU A 468 -12.31 2.23 12.12
N SER A 469 -13.16 1.66 11.26
CA SER A 469 -12.94 1.68 9.82
C SER A 469 -12.92 3.11 9.24
N ARG A 470 -13.79 4.00 9.74
CA ARG A 470 -13.80 5.42 9.34
C ARG A 470 -12.56 6.14 9.84
N ALA A 471 -12.15 5.88 11.09
CA ALA A 471 -10.93 6.43 11.66
C ALA A 471 -9.67 5.99 10.90
N ALA A 472 -9.62 4.73 10.44
CA ALA A 472 -8.53 4.21 9.60
C ALA A 472 -8.41 4.92 8.24
N GLN A 473 -9.53 5.44 7.72
CA GLN A 473 -9.60 6.26 6.51
C GLN A 473 -9.50 7.77 6.79
N LEU A 474 -9.13 8.16 8.02
CA LEU A 474 -9.00 9.55 8.45
C LEU A 474 -10.32 10.35 8.42
N ASP A 475 -11.46 9.66 8.35
CA ASP A 475 -12.78 10.27 8.42
C ASP A 475 -13.26 10.35 9.88
N TYR A 476 -12.57 11.19 10.65
CA TYR A 476 -12.82 11.34 12.09
C TYR A 476 -14.22 11.82 12.44
N PRO A 477 -14.86 12.77 11.71
CA PRO A 477 -16.25 13.12 11.96
C PRO A 477 -17.19 11.92 11.85
N ALA A 478 -17.09 11.15 10.76
CA ALA A 478 -17.91 9.95 10.57
C ALA A 478 -17.62 8.84 11.59
N ALA A 479 -16.37 8.75 12.07
CA ALA A 479 -15.98 7.86 13.16
C ALA A 479 -16.62 8.28 14.49
N LEU A 480 -16.56 9.58 14.82
CA LEU A 480 -17.11 10.11 16.07
C LEU A 480 -18.62 9.88 16.18
N ASP A 481 -19.36 10.11 15.09
CA ASP A 481 -20.80 9.87 15.04
C ASP A 481 -21.13 8.41 15.37
N ARG A 482 -20.35 7.47 14.83
CA ARG A 482 -20.51 6.04 15.09
C ARG A 482 -20.11 5.65 16.52
N PHE A 483 -19.02 6.19 17.04
CA PHE A 483 -18.65 5.96 18.45
C PHE A 483 -19.75 6.46 19.40
N LYS A 484 -20.32 7.64 19.14
CA LYS A 484 -21.45 8.19 19.93
C LYS A 484 -22.71 7.33 19.78
N ALA A 485 -22.99 6.80 18.59
CA ALA A 485 -24.10 5.87 18.38
C ALA A 485 -23.91 4.57 19.18
N ALA A 486 -22.70 4.00 19.21
CA ALA A 486 -22.38 2.82 20.02
C ALA A 486 -22.54 3.10 21.52
N GLN A 487 -22.09 4.26 22.01
CA GLN A 487 -22.30 4.68 23.40
C GLN A 487 -23.79 4.83 23.73
N ALA A 488 -24.58 5.44 22.85
CA ALA A 488 -26.02 5.61 23.05
C ALA A 488 -26.74 4.25 23.13
N LEU A 489 -26.40 3.32 22.23
CA LEU A 489 -26.92 1.96 22.24
C LEU A 489 -26.57 1.24 23.55
N MET A 490 -25.33 1.35 24.01
CA MET A 490 -24.90 0.73 25.27
C MET A 490 -25.64 1.28 26.49
N ARG A 491 -25.90 2.61 26.54
CA ARG A 491 -26.72 3.22 27.61
C ARG A 491 -28.17 2.76 27.58
N SER A 492 -28.72 2.49 26.40
CA SER A 492 -30.10 2.01 26.24
C SER A 492 -30.31 0.56 26.68
N ASN A 493 -29.24 -0.24 26.76
CA ASN A 493 -29.27 -1.64 27.22
C ASN A 493 -28.21 -1.92 28.31
N PRO A 494 -28.41 -1.43 29.55
CA PRO A 494 -27.41 -1.55 30.63
C PRO A 494 -27.11 -3.00 31.04
N GLY A 495 -28.08 -3.92 30.90
CA GLY A 495 -27.95 -5.33 31.28
C GLY A 495 -27.04 -6.17 30.38
N SER A 496 -26.64 -5.64 29.22
CA SER A 496 -25.69 -6.29 28.28
C SER A 496 -24.37 -5.51 28.16
N ALA A 497 -24.12 -4.56 29.07
CA ALA A 497 -22.98 -3.65 28.99
C ALA A 497 -21.67 -4.39 29.34
N ASP A 498 -20.88 -4.69 28.31
CA ASP A 498 -19.49 -5.11 28.46
C ASP A 498 -18.66 -3.89 28.91
N TYR A 499 -18.25 -3.85 30.18
CA TYR A 499 -17.48 -2.75 30.77
C TYR A 499 -16.18 -2.46 29.99
N VAL A 500 -15.58 -3.48 29.37
CA VAL A 500 -14.38 -3.32 28.56
C VAL A 500 -14.70 -2.54 27.29
N GLU A 501 -15.78 -2.90 26.60
CA GLU A 501 -16.23 -2.18 25.40
C GLU A 501 -16.61 -0.73 25.71
N GLY A 502 -17.24 -0.47 26.86
CA GLY A 502 -17.55 0.89 27.29
C GLY A 502 -16.30 1.75 27.49
N SER A 503 -15.28 1.22 28.16
CA SER A 503 -14.00 1.92 28.38
C SER A 503 -13.26 2.21 27.06
N ILE A 504 -13.28 1.25 26.13
CA ILE A 504 -12.70 1.44 24.78
C ILE A 504 -13.44 2.56 24.06
N LEU A 505 -14.78 2.52 24.03
CA LEU A 505 -15.60 3.53 23.36
C LEU A 505 -15.34 4.93 23.92
N ASP A 506 -15.29 5.09 25.24
CA ASP A 506 -15.04 6.39 25.88
C ASP A 506 -13.64 6.92 25.55
N THR A 507 -12.64 6.04 25.50
CA THR A 507 -11.27 6.41 25.15
C THR A 507 -11.16 6.81 23.69
N ARG A 508 -11.70 6.01 22.78
CA ARG A 508 -11.66 6.26 21.32
C ARG A 508 -12.49 7.48 20.93
N THR A 509 -13.63 7.71 21.58
CA THR A 509 -14.43 8.93 21.38
C THR A 509 -13.61 10.17 21.73
N ARG A 510 -12.99 10.21 22.92
CA ARG A 510 -12.15 11.35 23.34
C ARG A 510 -10.94 11.58 22.43
N GLN A 511 -10.27 10.50 22.01
CA GLN A 511 -9.17 10.58 21.05
C GLN A 511 -9.63 11.17 19.71
N THR A 512 -10.76 10.70 19.19
CA THR A 512 -11.33 11.18 17.92
C THR A 512 -11.78 12.65 18.03
N GLU A 513 -12.36 13.05 19.16
CA GLU A 513 -12.68 14.47 19.41
C GLU A 513 -11.44 15.36 19.46
N SER A 514 -10.32 14.88 20.01
CA SER A 514 -9.04 15.61 19.95
C SER A 514 -8.57 15.80 18.52
N LEU A 515 -8.58 14.73 17.72
CA LEU A 515 -8.16 14.79 16.31
C LEU A 515 -9.01 15.76 15.48
N ILE A 516 -10.33 15.78 15.70
CA ILE A 516 -11.23 16.74 15.03
C ILE A 516 -10.94 18.17 15.49
N LYS A 517 -10.72 18.41 16.79
CA LYS A 517 -10.37 19.75 17.30
C LYS A 517 -9.04 20.23 16.73
N GLU A 518 -8.06 19.35 16.63
CA GLU A 518 -6.77 19.64 16.00
C GLU A 518 -6.96 20.02 14.53
N GLN A 519 -7.79 19.31 13.77
CA GLN A 519 -8.14 19.67 12.39
C GLN A 519 -8.84 21.04 12.32
N ALA A 520 -9.82 21.31 13.19
CA ALA A 520 -10.63 22.54 13.14
C ALA A 520 -9.91 23.80 13.66
N LEU A 521 -9.00 23.67 14.62
CA LEU A 521 -8.16 24.79 15.09
C LEU A 521 -7.24 25.29 13.98
N GLN A 522 -6.87 24.43 13.04
CA GLN A 522 -6.00 24.77 11.92
C GLN A 522 -6.75 25.59 10.87
N ASP A 523 -7.99 25.19 10.54
CA ASP A 523 -8.84 25.93 9.59
C ASP A 523 -9.14 27.37 10.05
N LYS A 524 -9.06 27.65 11.36
CA LYS A 524 -9.23 29.00 11.93
C LYS A 524 -7.97 29.86 11.96
N VAL A 525 -6.78 29.27 11.89
CA VAL A 525 -5.51 30.02 11.74
C VAL A 525 -5.32 30.50 10.29
N ASP A 526 -6.16 29.98 9.37
CA ASP A 526 -6.12 30.20 7.93
C ASP A 526 -7.11 31.29 7.44
N HIS A 527 -7.83 31.95 8.35
CA HIS A 527 -8.67 33.15 8.12
C HIS A 527 -8.10 34.34 8.88
#